data_AF-A0A4V6NXS9-F1
#
_entry.id   AF-A0A4V6NXS9-F1
#
_cell.length_a   1.000
_cell.length_b   1.000
_cell.length_c   1.000
_cell.angle_alpha   90.00
_cell.angle_beta   90.00
_cell.angle_gamma   90.00
#
_symmetry.space_group_name_H-M   'P 1'
#
loop_
_entity.id
_entity.type
_entity.pdbx_description
1 polymer ?
#
loop_
_entity_poly.entity_id
_entity_poly.type
_entity_poly.pdbx_seq_one_letter_code
_entity_poly.pdbx_strand_id
1 'polypeptide(L)'
;MARLVFGMMQSLDGYVAGPPGGPELPPPGPALHQHFNDHVRGLAGCLYGRRLYEMMRYWDEDRPEWDAVARDYAEAWRARPKWVVSGSLTSVGPNATLVSHDVEAFVRRLKAEVEGTSTWRDRSWRAA
;
A
#
# COMPACT_ATOMS: atom_id res chain seq x y z
N MET A 1 -19.86 -2.96 7.59
CA MET A 1 -19.51 -2.56 6.21
C MET A 1 -18.20 -1.79 6.25
N ALA A 2 -17.18 -2.21 5.50
CA ALA A 2 -15.89 -1.54 5.49
C ALA A 2 -15.94 -0.20 4.77
N ARG A 3 -15.20 0.78 5.31
CA ARG A 3 -14.95 2.07 4.65
C ARG A 3 -13.72 1.94 3.76
N LEU A 4 -13.85 2.28 2.49
CA LEU A 4 -12.69 2.39 1.58
C LEU A 4 -12.12 3.81 1.67
N VAL A 5 -10.82 3.91 1.97
CA VAL A 5 -10.10 5.18 2.09
C VAL A 5 -8.95 5.21 1.08
N PHE A 6 -8.91 6.22 0.22
CA PHE A 6 -7.72 6.45 -0.60
C PHE A 6 -6.71 7.29 0.18
N GLY A 7 -5.46 6.85 0.25
CA GLY A 7 -4.41 7.57 0.98
C GLY A 7 -3.04 7.34 0.39
N MET A 8 -2.33 8.40 0.02
CA MET A 8 -0.99 8.39 -0.55
C MET A 8 -0.22 9.66 -0.14
N MET A 9 1.11 9.56 -0.07
CA MET A 9 1.96 10.75 -0.06
C MET A 9 2.00 11.33 -1.47
N GLN A 10 1.93 12.67 -1.57
CA GLN A 10 1.96 13.40 -2.83
C GLN A 10 2.81 14.66 -2.65
N SER A 11 3.49 15.08 -3.72
CA SER A 11 4.10 16.40 -3.83
C SER A 11 3.03 17.49 -3.93
N LEU A 12 3.44 18.75 -3.73
CA LEU A 12 2.53 19.90 -3.75
C LEU A 12 1.85 20.11 -5.11
N ASP A 13 2.56 19.78 -6.18
CA ASP A 13 2.11 19.82 -7.58
C ASP A 13 1.35 18.54 -8.01
N GLY A 14 1.08 17.61 -7.08
CA GLY A 14 0.14 16.50 -7.27
C GLY A 14 0.75 15.21 -7.81
N TYR A 15 2.08 15.06 -7.73
CA TYR A 15 2.79 13.86 -8.16
C TYR A 15 3.04 12.92 -6.99
N VAL A 16 2.94 11.62 -7.24
CA VAL A 16 3.11 10.56 -6.20
C VAL A 16 4.37 9.73 -6.41
N ALA A 17 5.13 10.03 -7.46
CA ALA A 17 6.38 9.40 -7.82
C ALA A 17 7.28 10.42 -8.53
N GLY A 18 8.60 10.21 -8.46
CA GLY A 18 9.55 11.00 -9.23
C GLY A 18 9.42 10.80 -10.74
N PRO A 19 10.11 11.62 -11.55
CA PRO A 19 10.17 11.42 -12.98
C PRO A 19 10.92 10.12 -13.31
N PRO A 20 10.60 9.43 -14.42
CA PRO A 20 11.29 8.19 -14.80
C PRO A 20 12.81 8.38 -14.90
N GLY A 21 13.58 7.63 -14.11
CA GLY A 21 15.05 7.73 -14.08
C GLY A 21 15.58 8.95 -13.32
N GLY A 22 14.72 9.73 -12.67
CA GLY A 22 15.11 10.86 -11.83
C GLY A 22 15.02 10.57 -10.33
N PRO A 23 15.18 11.60 -9.50
CA PRO A 23 15.11 11.45 -8.05
C PRO A 23 13.68 11.09 -7.61
N GLU A 24 13.57 10.09 -6.74
CA GLU A 24 12.31 9.73 -6.10
C GLU A 24 11.85 10.80 -5.09
N LEU A 25 10.58 10.75 -4.72
CA LEU A 25 10.08 11.58 -3.62
C LEU A 25 10.83 11.24 -2.33
N PRO A 26 11.20 12.24 -1.51
CA PRO A 26 11.96 12.01 -0.29
C PRO A 26 11.15 11.16 0.70
N PRO A 27 11.81 10.33 1.52
CA PRO A 27 11.14 9.59 2.57
C PRO A 27 10.47 10.55 3.57
N PRO A 28 9.37 10.15 4.22
CA PRO A 28 8.74 10.96 5.24
C PRO A 28 9.70 11.21 6.40
N GLY A 29 9.66 12.41 6.97
CA GLY A 29 10.33 12.68 8.25
C GLY A 29 9.76 11.80 9.37
N PRO A 30 10.49 11.64 10.51
CA PRO A 30 10.15 10.64 11.53
C PRO A 30 8.72 10.72 12.08
N ALA A 31 8.22 11.92 12.37
CA ALA A 31 6.86 12.10 12.91
C ALA A 31 5.77 11.69 11.91
N LEU A 32 5.97 11.99 10.62
CA LEU A 32 5.04 11.59 9.57
C LEU A 32 5.11 10.08 9.32
N HIS A 33 6.30 9.49 9.41
CA HIS A 33 6.47 8.04 9.30
C HIS A 33 5.69 7.32 10.41
N GLN A 34 5.85 7.75 11.68
CA GLN A 34 5.09 7.18 12.80
C GLN A 34 3.57 7.28 12.59
N HIS A 35 3.08 8.42 12.09
CA HIS A 35 1.66 8.57 11.76
C HIS A 35 1.18 7.52 10.74
N PHE A 36 1.99 7.21 9.73
CA PHE A 36 1.66 6.15 8.77
C PHE A 36 1.72 4.75 9.37
N ASN A 37 2.63 4.48 10.31
CA ASN A 37 2.66 3.20 11.04
C ASN A 37 1.34 2.99 11.78
N ASP A 38 0.91 3.99 12.55
CA ASP A 38 -0.33 3.95 13.31
C ASP A 38 -1.55 3.86 12.40
N HIS A 39 -1.53 4.58 11.28
CA HIS A 39 -2.56 4.47 10.26
C HIS A 39 -2.68 3.04 9.71
N VAL A 40 -1.56 2.45 9.27
CA VAL A 40 -1.53 1.08 8.71
C VAL A 40 -2.00 0.05 9.73
N ARG A 41 -1.63 0.20 11.01
CA ARG A 41 -2.13 -0.65 12.10
C ARG A 41 -3.65 -0.59 12.29
N GLY A 42 -4.25 0.58 12.07
CA GLY A 42 -5.68 0.76 12.17
C GLY A 42 -6.47 0.16 11.00
N LEU A 43 -5.80 -0.26 9.93
CA LEU A 43 -6.48 -0.79 8.74
C LEU A 43 -6.91 -2.24 8.93
N ALA A 44 -8.07 -2.55 8.36
CA ALA A 44 -8.53 -3.91 8.15
C ALA A 44 -7.78 -4.60 6.99
N GLY A 45 -7.19 -3.82 6.07
CA GLY A 45 -6.36 -4.32 4.99
C GLY A 45 -6.01 -3.25 3.95
N CYS A 46 -5.18 -3.63 2.98
CA CYS A 46 -4.66 -2.74 1.95
C CYS A 46 -4.94 -3.29 0.55
N LEU A 47 -5.55 -2.48 -0.31
CA LEU A 47 -5.81 -2.80 -1.72
C LEU A 47 -4.82 -2.01 -2.60
N TYR A 48 -3.98 -2.73 -3.34
CA TYR A 48 -2.89 -2.18 -4.15
C TYR A 48 -3.04 -2.52 -5.63
N GLY A 49 -2.60 -1.63 -6.51
CA GLY A 49 -2.21 -1.98 -7.88
C GLY A 49 -0.82 -2.64 -7.94
N ARG A 50 -0.52 -3.33 -9.05
CA ARG A 50 0.75 -4.06 -9.29
C ARG A 50 2.02 -3.27 -8.89
N ARG A 51 2.27 -2.12 -9.53
CA ARG A 51 3.54 -1.37 -9.38
C ARG A 51 3.82 -0.96 -7.94
N LEU A 52 2.79 -0.41 -7.27
CA LEU A 52 2.92 0.00 -5.90
C LEU A 52 3.11 -1.22 -4.98
N TYR A 53 2.38 -2.31 -5.23
CA TYR A 53 2.58 -3.54 -4.48
C TYR A 53 4.03 -4.03 -4.60
N GLU A 54 4.57 -4.11 -5.81
CA GLU A 54 5.96 -4.53 -6.08
C GLU A 54 6.97 -3.66 -5.32
N MET A 55 6.80 -2.33 -5.32
CA MET A 55 7.65 -1.42 -4.53
C MET A 55 7.53 -1.69 -3.02
N MET A 56 6.30 -1.89 -2.53
CA MET A 56 6.05 -2.15 -1.10
C MET A 56 6.58 -3.50 -0.62
N ARG A 57 6.93 -4.43 -1.52
CA ARG A 57 7.59 -5.70 -1.15
C ARG A 57 8.95 -5.51 -0.49
N TYR A 58 9.53 -4.31 -0.57
CA TYR A 58 10.66 -3.91 0.27
C TYR A 58 10.46 -4.25 1.75
N TRP A 59 9.21 -4.16 2.23
CA TRP A 59 8.82 -4.45 3.61
C TRP A 59 8.55 -5.92 3.91
N ASP A 60 8.60 -6.83 2.91
CA ASP A 60 8.48 -8.27 3.15
C ASP A 60 9.72 -8.82 3.90
N GLU A 61 10.89 -8.23 3.67
CA GLU A 61 12.17 -8.67 4.24
C GLU A 61 12.46 -7.98 5.58
N ASP A 62 13.37 -8.53 6.38
CA ASP A 62 13.95 -7.81 7.51
C ASP A 62 15.36 -7.34 7.14
N ARG A 63 15.65 -6.07 7.42
CA ARG A 63 16.91 -5.44 7.02
C ARG A 63 17.67 -4.88 8.22
N PRO A 64 18.99 -5.14 8.35
CA PRO A 64 19.78 -4.69 9.49
C PRO A 64 19.90 -3.17 9.57
N GLU A 65 19.84 -2.46 8.45
CA GLU A 65 19.98 -1.01 8.36
C GLU A 65 18.73 -0.23 8.81
N TRP A 66 17.60 -0.89 9.04
CA TRP A 66 16.37 -0.23 9.47
C TRP A 66 16.48 0.31 10.89
N ASP A 67 16.05 1.56 11.08
CA ASP A 67 15.78 2.10 12.40
C ASP A 67 14.52 1.46 13.01
N ALA A 68 14.20 1.85 14.24
CA ALA A 68 13.03 1.32 14.94
C ALA A 68 11.72 1.63 14.18
N VAL A 69 11.60 2.83 13.59
CA VAL A 69 10.36 3.27 12.92
C VAL A 69 10.11 2.51 11.62
N ALA A 70 11.17 2.23 10.85
CA ALA A 70 11.07 1.42 9.64
C ALA A 70 10.72 -0.04 9.94
N ARG A 71 11.33 -0.65 10.99
CA ARG A 71 10.96 -2.01 11.43
C ARG A 71 9.51 -2.08 11.87
N ASP A 72 9.07 -1.07 12.61
CA ASP A 72 7.72 -0.91 13.11
C ASP A 72 6.70 -0.83 11.96
N TYR A 73 7.02 -0.09 10.89
CA TYR A 73 6.22 -0.06 9.67
C TYR A 73 6.16 -1.43 8.98
N ALA A 74 7.32 -2.10 8.85
CA ALA A 74 7.42 -3.40 8.19
C ALA A 74 6.54 -4.44 8.87
N GLU A 75 6.60 -4.52 10.21
CA GLU A 75 5.74 -5.38 11.02
C GLU A 75 4.26 -5.04 10.82
N ALA A 76 3.90 -3.76 10.96
CA ALA A 76 2.53 -3.30 10.79
C ALA A 76 1.98 -3.66 9.40
N TRP A 77 2.77 -3.45 8.34
CA TRP A 77 2.39 -3.73 6.96
C TRP A 77 2.25 -5.23 6.68
N ARG A 78 3.20 -6.06 7.15
CA ARG A 78 3.14 -7.53 6.97
C ARG A 78 1.92 -8.14 7.68
N ALA A 79 1.50 -7.57 8.81
CA ALA A 79 0.33 -8.02 9.54
C ALA A 79 -1.01 -7.75 8.82
N ARG A 80 -1.08 -6.77 7.91
CA ARG A 80 -2.33 -6.45 7.20
C ARG A 80 -2.52 -7.32 5.97
N PRO A 81 -3.73 -7.86 5.74
CA PRO A 81 -4.03 -8.54 4.48
C PRO A 81 -3.88 -7.54 3.32
N LYS A 82 -3.24 -8.01 2.24
CA LYS A 82 -3.08 -7.25 1.00
C LYS A 82 -3.94 -7.85 -0.11
N TRP A 83 -4.66 -7.02 -0.84
CA TRP A 83 -5.34 -7.41 -2.07
C TRP A 83 -4.65 -6.70 -3.23
N VAL A 84 -4.18 -7.46 -4.22
CA VAL A 84 -3.35 -6.93 -5.30
C VAL A 84 -4.11 -7.05 -6.60
N VAL A 85 -4.53 -5.92 -7.17
CA VAL A 85 -5.23 -5.87 -8.45
C VAL A 85 -4.21 -5.85 -9.59
N SER A 86 -4.14 -6.94 -10.34
CA SER A 86 -3.23 -7.07 -11.49
C SER A 86 -3.70 -8.14 -12.45
N GLY A 87 -3.75 -7.82 -13.74
CA GLY A 87 -4.01 -8.80 -14.81
C GLY A 87 -2.74 -9.47 -15.36
N SER A 88 -1.57 -9.18 -14.79
CA SER A 88 -0.27 -9.62 -15.32
C SER A 88 0.61 -10.33 -14.30
N LEU A 89 0.33 -10.15 -13.01
CA LEU A 89 1.01 -10.92 -11.98
C LEU A 89 0.46 -12.33 -11.98
N THR A 90 1.34 -13.31 -11.79
CA THR A 90 0.98 -14.73 -11.62
C THR A 90 1.04 -15.16 -10.17
N SER A 91 1.78 -14.44 -9.33
CA SER A 91 1.91 -14.72 -7.89
C SER A 91 2.08 -13.43 -7.08
N VAL A 92 1.80 -13.53 -5.79
CA VAL A 92 1.98 -12.48 -4.78
C VAL A 92 2.64 -13.09 -3.54
N GLY A 93 3.23 -12.23 -2.70
CA GLY A 93 3.91 -12.62 -1.47
C GLY A 93 2.97 -13.00 -0.32
N PRO A 94 3.52 -13.17 0.90
CA PRO A 94 2.75 -13.60 2.06
C PRO A 94 1.66 -12.60 2.44
N ASN A 95 0.59 -13.12 3.05
CA ASN A 95 -0.57 -12.35 3.47
C ASN A 95 -1.16 -11.46 2.35
N ALA A 96 -1.02 -11.89 1.08
CA ALA A 96 -1.53 -11.19 -0.09
C ALA A 96 -2.42 -12.11 -0.93
N THR A 97 -3.46 -11.54 -1.53
CA THR A 97 -4.36 -12.20 -2.47
C THR A 97 -4.33 -11.46 -3.79
N LEU A 98 -4.05 -12.19 -4.88
CA LEU A 98 -4.10 -11.65 -6.23
C LEU A 98 -5.56 -11.55 -6.70
N VAL A 99 -5.94 -10.39 -7.22
CA VAL A 99 -7.25 -10.12 -7.83
C VAL A 99 -7.02 -9.83 -9.31
N SER A 100 -7.22 -10.84 -10.15
CA SER A 100 -6.94 -10.76 -11.59
C SER A 100 -8.13 -10.35 -12.45
N HIS A 101 -9.36 -10.56 -11.96
CA HIS A 101 -10.61 -10.30 -12.68
C HIS A 101 -11.68 -9.72 -11.75
N ASP A 102 -12.68 -9.05 -12.35
CA ASP A 102 -13.87 -8.53 -11.68
C ASP A 102 -13.58 -7.77 -10.37
N VAL A 103 -12.79 -6.70 -10.51
CA VAL A 103 -12.38 -5.83 -9.40
C VAL A 103 -13.59 -5.18 -8.72
N GLU A 104 -14.63 -4.85 -9.48
CA GLU A 104 -15.84 -4.24 -8.93
C GLU A 104 -16.55 -5.21 -7.99
N ALA A 105 -16.85 -6.44 -8.43
CA ALA A 105 -17.51 -7.41 -7.56
C ALA A 105 -16.63 -7.75 -6.35
N PHE A 106 -15.31 -7.83 -6.53
CA PHE A 106 -14.38 -8.03 -5.42
C PHE A 106 -14.49 -6.89 -4.39
N VAL A 107 -14.43 -5.63 -4.80
CA VAL A 107 -14.54 -4.48 -3.89
C VAL A 107 -15.91 -4.43 -3.21
N ARG A 108 -16.99 -4.79 -3.91
CA ARG A 108 -18.34 -4.86 -3.32
C ARG A 108 -18.42 -5.91 -2.20
N ARG A 109 -17.88 -7.12 -2.44
CA ARG A 109 -17.79 -8.17 -1.41
C ARG A 109 -16.91 -7.74 -0.25
N LEU A 110 -15.75 -7.16 -0.54
CA LEU A 110 -14.83 -6.66 0.48
C LEU A 110 -15.52 -5.64 1.41
N LYS A 111 -16.31 -4.72 0.87
CA LYS A 111 -17.08 -3.77 1.66
C LYS A 111 -18.15 -4.45 2.52
N ALA A 112 -18.76 -5.53 2.05
CA ALA A 112 -19.81 -6.24 2.76
C ALA A 112 -19.26 -7.12 3.89
N GLU A 113 -18.15 -7.82 3.64
CA GLU A 113 -17.61 -8.89 4.49
C GLU A 113 -16.59 -8.40 5.51
N VAL A 114 -15.87 -7.31 5.22
CA VAL A 114 -14.87 -6.76 6.13
C VAL A 114 -15.51 -5.68 7.01
N GLU A 115 -15.16 -5.69 8.29
CA GLU A 115 -15.44 -4.62 9.24
C GLU A 115 -14.20 -3.74 9.43
N GLY A 116 -14.37 -2.42 9.55
CA GLY A 116 -13.28 -1.45 9.72
C GLY A 116 -12.95 -0.63 8.47
N THR A 117 -11.76 -0.04 8.43
CA THR A 117 -11.30 0.84 7.34
C THR A 117 -10.27 0.11 6.49
N SER A 118 -10.45 0.06 5.17
CA SER A 118 -9.50 -0.50 4.20
C SER A 118 -8.99 0.60 3.29
N THR A 119 -7.71 0.56 2.91
CA THR A 119 -7.18 1.56 1.98
C THR A 119 -7.14 1.08 0.54
N TRP A 120 -7.36 1.97 -0.41
CA TRP A 120 -7.17 1.74 -1.84
C TRP A 120 -6.06 2.63 -2.39
N ARG A 121 -5.22 2.11 -3.29
CA ARG A 121 -4.16 2.86 -3.98
C ARG A 121 -4.06 2.39 -5.46
N ASP A 122 -4.29 3.30 -6.42
CA ASP A 122 -4.67 2.99 -7.82
C ASP A 122 -3.70 3.45 -8.93
N ARG A 123 -4.09 3.11 -10.17
CA ARG A 123 -3.42 3.03 -11.46
C ARG A 123 -3.44 4.32 -12.32
N SER A 124 -3.91 5.47 -11.86
CA SER A 124 -3.87 6.73 -12.63
C SER A 124 -2.73 7.65 -12.17
N TRP A 125 -1.57 7.54 -12.82
CA TRP A 125 -0.34 8.19 -12.39
C TRP A 125 -0.12 9.44 -13.25
N ARG A 126 -0.02 10.60 -12.63
CA ARG A 126 0.83 11.67 -13.14
C ARG A 126 2.22 11.38 -12.56
N ALA A 127 3.19 11.12 -13.43
CA ALA A 127 4.61 11.20 -13.09
C ALA A 127 5.06 12.63 -13.39
N ALA A 128 5.95 13.18 -12.55
CA ALA A 128 6.47 14.53 -12.73
C ALA A 128 6.95 14.77 -14.17
#